data_AF-A0AAE3HI38-F1
#
_entry.id   AF-A0AAE3HI38-F1
#
_cell.length_a   1.000
_cell.length_b   1.000
_cell.length_c   1.000
_cell.angle_alpha   90.00
_cell.angle_beta   90.00
_cell.angle_gamma   90.00
#
_symmetry.space_group_name_H-M   'P 1'
#
loop_
_entity.id
_entity.type
_entity.pdbx_description
1 polymer ?
#
loop_
_entity_poly.entity_id
_entity_poly.type
_entity_poly.pdbx_seq_one_letter_code
_entity_poly.pdbx_strand_id
1 'polypeptide(L)'
;MKKKLYAILAVAIVLISLLILIPNDVEVNKNIEIDIPDVSGTVNNLPWADNDKFLKAQKENGTHVLMAAYCTVFNDASPSEEFNVHLAANSIAGIVIEPNEVFSQNSAIGPYDEEKGYKAGQSYIGSETTDTVGGGVCKVATTLYNASVYSNLEIVERYNHFMPVSYVPYGQDATVSYGSKDFKFKNNTEFPIFIWAEGIGNRLYISLYGKEKPPSVEWNHKILNRIQASKVYKTNPNLAKGEERVRVEGMEGASVESWVTITNSDGKTKAKHMGISQYWPMSHVVERNK
;
A
#
# COMPACT_ATOMS: atom_id res chain seq x y z
N MET A 1 2.17 22.96 96.22
CA MET A 1 3.07 24.13 96.26
C MET A 1 3.43 24.53 94.84
N LYS A 2 3.41 25.84 94.59
CA LYS A 2 3.65 26.60 93.34
C LYS A 2 4.80 26.07 92.46
N LYS A 3 4.62 26.06 91.13
CA LYS A 3 5.11 27.12 90.22
C LYS A 3 4.71 26.86 88.76
N LYS A 4 4.11 27.89 88.14
CA LYS A 4 4.04 28.10 86.69
C LYS A 4 5.41 28.54 86.18
N LEU A 5 5.78 28.15 84.96
CA LEU A 5 6.54 29.01 84.03
C LEU A 5 6.15 28.69 82.58
N TYR A 6 6.14 29.75 81.77
CA TYR A 6 5.51 29.90 80.47
C TYR A 6 6.39 29.44 79.29
N ALA A 7 5.71 28.97 78.24
CA ALA A 7 5.89 29.20 76.79
C ALA A 7 7.28 29.10 76.13
N ILE A 8 7.35 28.36 75.01
CA ILE A 8 7.62 28.92 73.68
C ILE A 8 6.99 28.00 72.62
N LEU A 9 6.31 28.66 71.69
CA LEU A 9 5.62 28.17 70.51
C LEU A 9 6.62 27.83 69.39
N ALA A 10 6.46 26.69 68.72
CA ALA A 10 6.96 26.48 67.36
C ALA A 10 6.13 25.40 66.65
N VAL A 11 5.75 25.71 65.42
CA VAL A 11 4.61 25.20 64.66
C VAL A 11 4.95 23.91 63.89
N ALA A 12 3.93 23.08 63.74
CA ALA A 12 3.90 21.80 63.02
C ALA A 12 4.11 21.93 61.51
N ILE A 13 4.67 20.89 60.88
CA ILE A 13 4.30 20.34 59.56
C ILE A 13 4.57 18.82 59.63
N VAL A 14 3.51 18.01 59.52
CA VAL A 14 3.60 16.56 59.33
C VAL A 14 3.18 16.28 57.88
N LEU A 15 4.12 15.84 57.06
CA LEU A 15 3.88 15.35 55.71
C LEU A 15 3.32 13.92 55.79
N ILE A 16 2.01 13.76 55.60
CA ILE A 16 1.39 12.45 55.37
C ILE A 16 1.39 12.20 53.86
N SER A 17 2.21 11.25 53.42
CA SER A 17 2.26 10.75 52.05
C SER A 17 0.94 10.04 51.70
N LEU A 18 0.21 10.61 50.75
CA LEU A 18 -0.99 10.01 50.16
C LEU A 18 -0.54 8.86 49.24
N LEU A 19 -0.76 7.61 49.68
CA LEU A 19 -0.62 6.43 48.82
C LEU A 19 -1.79 6.44 47.83
N ILE A 20 -1.52 6.85 46.58
CA ILE A 20 -2.45 6.66 45.48
C ILE A 20 -2.32 5.20 45.02
N LEU A 21 -3.38 4.41 45.21
CA LEU A 21 -3.57 3.12 44.58
C LEU A 21 -3.76 3.34 43.06
N ILE A 22 -2.71 3.13 42.28
CA ILE A 22 -2.82 2.91 40.84
C ILE A 22 -3.00 1.40 40.65
N PRO A 23 -4.13 0.90 40.10
CA PRO A 23 -4.23 -0.50 39.76
C PRO A 23 -3.52 -0.77 38.44
N ASN A 24 -2.55 -1.68 38.53
CA ASN A 24 -2.01 -2.57 37.52
C ASN A 24 -1.50 -1.92 36.23
N ASP A 25 -0.17 -1.93 36.13
CA ASP A 25 0.55 -2.14 34.88
C ASP A 25 -0.22 -3.13 34.01
N VAL A 26 -0.82 -2.61 32.94
CA VAL A 26 -1.13 -3.44 31.78
C VAL A 26 0.24 -3.82 31.23
N GLU A 27 0.66 -5.05 31.47
CA GLU A 27 1.69 -5.68 30.64
C GLU A 27 1.21 -5.59 29.19
N VAL A 28 1.70 -4.59 28.47
CA VAL A 28 1.56 -4.47 27.02
C VAL A 28 2.47 -5.53 26.43
N ASN A 29 2.01 -6.77 26.46
CA ASN A 29 2.64 -7.85 25.74
C ASN A 29 2.29 -7.67 24.26
N LYS A 30 3.06 -6.84 23.55
CA LYS A 30 2.84 -6.56 22.13
C LYS A 30 4.02 -7.03 21.30
N ASN A 31 4.19 -8.33 21.26
CA ASN A 31 4.67 -8.95 20.03
C ASN A 31 3.48 -9.02 19.06
N ILE A 32 3.13 -7.89 18.45
CA ILE A 32 2.17 -7.91 17.34
C ILE A 32 2.92 -8.55 16.17
N GLU A 33 2.48 -9.75 15.80
CA GLU A 33 2.99 -10.46 14.65
C GLU A 33 2.46 -9.77 13.38
N ILE A 34 3.29 -8.91 12.79
CA ILE A 34 2.98 -8.19 11.54
C ILE A 34 3.04 -9.18 10.38
N ASP A 35 2.12 -9.07 9.42
CA ASP A 35 2.19 -9.88 8.21
C ASP A 35 3.34 -9.40 7.32
N ILE A 36 4.31 -10.27 7.04
CA ILE A 36 5.48 -9.99 6.20
C ILE A 36 5.46 -10.93 5.00
N PRO A 37 4.58 -10.70 4.00
CA PRO A 37 4.42 -11.65 2.90
C PRO A 37 5.61 -11.59 1.95
N ASP A 38 5.98 -12.73 1.34
CA ASP A 38 7.05 -12.79 0.32
C ASP A 38 6.56 -12.37 -1.08
N VAL A 39 5.25 -12.39 -1.29
CA VAL A 39 4.58 -12.00 -2.53
C VAL A 39 3.41 -11.08 -2.23
N SER A 40 3.02 -10.23 -3.18
CA SER A 40 1.92 -9.31 -2.97
C SER A 40 0.60 -10.02 -2.70
N GLY A 41 -0.21 -9.48 -1.79
CA GLY A 41 -1.43 -10.13 -1.36
C GLY A 41 -2.18 -9.37 -0.27
N THR A 42 -3.32 -9.91 0.15
CA THR A 42 -4.06 -9.40 1.30
C THR A 42 -3.30 -9.65 2.59
N VAL A 43 -3.42 -8.72 3.53
CA VAL A 43 -2.82 -8.80 4.87
C VAL A 43 -3.85 -8.34 5.91
N ASN A 44 -3.70 -8.80 7.14
CA ASN A 44 -4.60 -8.50 8.26
C ASN A 44 -3.85 -7.89 9.44
N ASN A 45 -2.62 -8.32 9.71
CA ASN A 45 -1.81 -7.77 10.79
C ASN A 45 -0.85 -6.71 10.25
N LEU A 46 -1.04 -5.46 10.68
CA LEU A 46 -0.47 -4.27 10.05
C LEU A 46 0.55 -3.58 10.98
N PRO A 47 1.57 -2.91 10.41
CA PRO A 47 2.70 -2.37 11.20
C PRO A 47 2.34 -1.22 12.13
N TRP A 48 1.22 -0.53 11.89
CA TRP A 48 0.76 0.62 12.67
C TRP A 48 -0.29 0.29 13.74
N ALA A 49 -0.48 -0.98 14.08
CA ALA A 49 -1.48 -1.40 15.08
C ALA A 49 -1.35 -0.65 16.43
N ASP A 50 -0.13 -0.20 16.76
CA ASP A 50 0.19 0.56 17.97
C ASP A 50 0.50 2.03 17.74
N ASN A 51 0.32 2.53 16.52
CA ASN A 51 0.66 3.89 16.19
C ASN A 51 -0.39 4.86 16.77
N ASP A 52 0.02 5.73 17.70
CA ASP A 52 -0.88 6.68 18.36
C ASP A 52 -1.63 7.60 17.39
N LYS A 53 -0.98 8.03 16.30
CA LYS A 53 -1.62 8.89 15.28
C LYS A 53 -2.71 8.12 14.54
N PHE A 54 -2.41 6.87 14.17
CA PHE A 54 -3.37 5.96 13.55
C PHE A 54 -4.58 5.74 14.48
N LEU A 55 -4.33 5.30 15.72
CA LEU A 55 -5.39 4.99 16.69
C LEU A 55 -6.28 6.21 16.99
N LYS A 56 -5.67 7.39 17.11
CA LYS A 56 -6.39 8.64 17.30
C LYS A 56 -7.27 8.97 16.08
N ALA A 57 -6.71 8.94 14.87
CA ALA A 57 -7.45 9.25 13.65
C ALA A 57 -8.58 8.23 13.41
N GLN A 58 -8.35 6.95 13.66
CA GLN A 58 -9.36 5.91 13.57
C GLN A 58 -10.55 6.17 14.50
N LYS A 59 -10.25 6.61 15.74
CA LYS A 59 -11.27 6.98 16.73
C LYS A 59 -12.03 8.25 16.37
N GLU A 60 -11.35 9.28 15.91
CA GLU A 60 -11.97 10.57 15.54
C GLU A 60 -12.93 10.42 14.35
N ASN A 61 -12.61 9.52 13.41
CA ASN A 61 -13.44 9.27 12.23
C ASN A 61 -14.44 8.12 12.41
N GLY A 62 -14.39 7.42 13.54
CA GLY A 62 -15.25 6.26 13.82
C GLY A 62 -15.04 5.10 12.84
N THR A 63 -13.83 4.92 12.32
CA THR A 63 -13.47 3.92 11.29
C THR A 63 -12.80 2.70 11.90
N HIS A 64 -13.47 2.03 12.83
CA HIS A 64 -12.87 0.98 13.66
C HIS A 64 -12.66 -0.38 12.97
N VAL A 65 -13.22 -0.59 11.79
CA VAL A 65 -13.20 -1.87 11.09
C VAL A 65 -12.21 -1.82 9.93
N LEU A 66 -11.22 -2.72 9.94
CA LEU A 66 -10.41 -2.99 8.75
C LEU A 66 -11.30 -3.58 7.67
N MET A 67 -11.52 -2.85 6.58
CA MET A 67 -12.30 -3.35 5.45
C MET A 67 -11.44 -4.30 4.61
N ALA A 68 -10.29 -3.82 4.18
CA ALA A 68 -9.25 -4.65 3.58
C ALA A 68 -7.89 -3.95 3.70
N ALA A 69 -6.83 -4.76 3.68
CA ALA A 69 -5.49 -4.28 3.42
C ALA A 69 -4.80 -5.14 2.38
N TYR A 70 -3.89 -4.50 1.64
CA TYR A 70 -3.08 -5.14 0.62
C TYR A 70 -1.63 -4.73 0.82
N CYS A 71 -0.73 -5.70 0.70
CA CYS A 71 0.70 -5.48 0.68
C CYS A 71 1.21 -5.74 -0.73
N THR A 72 1.84 -4.74 -1.34
CA THR A 72 2.60 -4.93 -2.57
C THR A 72 4.06 -5.14 -2.22
N VAL A 73 4.60 -6.29 -2.62
CA VAL A 73 6.02 -6.64 -2.48
C VAL A 73 6.69 -6.34 -3.82
N PHE A 74 7.74 -5.52 -3.79
CA PHE A 74 8.48 -5.15 -4.99
C PHE A 74 9.92 -5.64 -4.90
N ASN A 75 10.24 -6.64 -5.74
CA ASN A 75 11.58 -7.21 -5.81
C ASN A 75 12.48 -6.29 -6.66
N ASP A 76 13.72 -6.10 -6.22
CA ASP A 76 14.77 -5.35 -6.92
C ASP A 76 14.49 -3.85 -7.15
N ALA A 77 13.69 -3.22 -6.28
CA ALA A 77 13.51 -1.77 -6.33
C ALA A 77 14.83 -1.04 -6.08
N SER A 78 15.10 -0.01 -6.88
CA SER A 78 16.21 0.90 -6.59
C SER A 78 15.93 1.69 -5.31
N PRO A 79 16.97 2.16 -4.59
CA PRO A 79 16.77 2.99 -3.41
C PRO A 79 15.92 4.24 -3.65
N SER A 80 15.98 4.81 -4.86
CA SER A 80 15.13 5.94 -5.24
C SER A 80 13.67 5.53 -5.44
N GLU A 81 13.42 4.36 -6.04
CA GLU A 81 12.06 3.83 -6.20
C GLU A 81 11.43 3.54 -4.83
N GLU A 82 12.15 2.86 -3.93
CA GLU A 82 11.70 2.58 -2.57
C GLU A 82 11.36 3.90 -1.84
N PHE A 83 12.26 4.88 -1.89
CA PHE A 83 12.04 6.19 -1.30
C PHE A 83 10.77 6.88 -1.83
N ASN A 84 10.56 6.88 -3.14
CA ASN A 84 9.37 7.49 -3.76
C ASN A 84 8.08 6.80 -3.33
N VAL A 85 8.09 5.46 -3.26
CA VAL A 85 6.95 4.67 -2.80
C VAL A 85 6.62 4.99 -1.35
N HIS A 86 7.62 5.06 -0.47
CA HIS A 86 7.45 5.40 0.94
C HIS A 86 6.94 6.84 1.12
N LEU A 87 7.48 7.79 0.36
CA LEU A 87 7.02 9.18 0.35
C LEU A 87 5.55 9.29 -0.06
N ALA A 88 5.16 8.60 -1.13
CA ALA A 88 3.78 8.56 -1.61
C ALA A 88 2.84 7.87 -0.60
N ALA A 89 3.26 6.78 0.03
CA ALA A 89 2.51 6.09 1.09
C ALA A 89 2.24 7.02 2.28
N ASN A 90 3.29 7.71 2.75
CA ASN A 90 3.18 8.67 3.86
C ASN A 90 2.23 9.83 3.53
N SER A 91 2.12 10.21 2.25
CA SER A 91 1.28 11.32 1.80
C SER A 91 -0.21 10.96 1.76
N ILE A 92 -0.57 9.68 1.60
CA ILE A 92 -1.97 9.22 1.67
C ILE A 92 -2.40 8.73 3.06
N ALA A 93 -1.45 8.44 3.94
CA ALA A 93 -1.74 8.01 5.30
C ALA A 93 -2.48 9.12 6.06
N GLY A 94 -3.67 8.81 6.54
CA GLY A 94 -4.49 9.77 7.26
C GLY A 94 -5.67 10.33 6.47
N ILE A 95 -5.75 10.08 5.16
CA ILE A 95 -6.83 10.60 4.32
C ILE A 95 -8.16 9.95 4.70
N VAL A 96 -9.19 10.78 4.85
CA VAL A 96 -10.59 10.37 5.06
C VAL A 96 -11.38 10.71 3.81
N ILE A 97 -12.20 9.77 3.36
CA ILE A 97 -13.05 9.89 2.17
C ILE A 97 -14.49 9.80 2.64
N GLU A 98 -15.24 10.88 2.49
CA GLU A 98 -16.63 10.96 2.95
C GLU A 98 -17.57 10.13 2.05
N PRO A 99 -18.77 9.77 2.55
CA PRO A 99 -19.78 9.09 1.74
C PRO A 99 -20.03 9.80 0.40
N ASN A 100 -20.03 9.04 -0.68
CA ASN A 100 -20.14 9.47 -2.08
C ASN A 100 -18.95 10.25 -2.66
N GLU A 101 -17.91 10.54 -1.88
CA GLU A 101 -16.70 11.18 -2.39
C GLU A 101 -15.87 10.21 -3.25
N VAL A 102 -15.14 10.77 -4.22
CA VAL A 102 -14.21 10.03 -5.07
C VAL A 102 -12.79 10.37 -4.66
N PHE A 103 -12.05 9.36 -4.23
CA PHE A 103 -10.61 9.48 -4.05
C PHE A 103 -9.92 9.48 -5.41
N SER A 104 -8.91 10.34 -5.57
CA SER A 104 -8.01 10.39 -6.72
C SER A 104 -6.58 10.38 -6.24
N GLN A 105 -5.77 9.43 -6.74
CA GLN A 105 -4.36 9.39 -6.40
C GLN A 105 -3.63 10.63 -6.91
N ASN A 106 -3.87 11.04 -8.16
CA ASN A 106 -3.21 12.22 -8.73
C ASN A 106 -3.56 13.49 -7.94
N SER A 107 -4.81 13.67 -7.51
CA SER A 107 -5.20 14.81 -6.68
C SER A 107 -4.61 14.76 -5.28
N ALA A 108 -4.49 13.56 -4.69
CA ALA A 108 -3.97 13.39 -3.34
C ALA A 108 -2.45 13.60 -3.26
N ILE A 109 -1.68 13.04 -4.20
CA ILE A 109 -0.22 12.95 -4.08
C ILE A 109 0.57 13.43 -5.31
N GLY A 110 -0.10 13.72 -6.43
CA GLY A 110 0.54 14.34 -7.60
C GLY A 110 0.63 15.86 -7.47
N PRO A 111 1.39 16.57 -8.33
CA PRO A 111 2.36 16.05 -9.31
C PRO A 111 3.51 15.27 -8.66
N TYR A 112 4.12 14.37 -9.42
CA TYR A 112 5.25 13.53 -8.97
C TYR A 112 6.59 14.18 -9.35
N ASP A 113 6.89 15.33 -8.78
CA ASP A 113 8.06 16.14 -9.11
C ASP A 113 9.06 16.29 -7.95
N GLU A 114 10.23 16.85 -8.26
CA GLU A 114 11.30 17.08 -7.29
C GLU A 114 10.91 18.10 -6.22
N GLU A 115 9.99 19.03 -6.52
CA GLU A 115 9.49 20.03 -5.55
C GLU A 115 8.71 19.36 -4.41
N LYS A 116 7.97 18.27 -4.73
CA LYS A 116 7.36 17.40 -3.73
C LYS A 116 8.31 16.37 -3.12
N GLY A 117 9.58 16.39 -3.50
CA GLY A 117 10.64 15.55 -2.98
C GLY A 117 10.81 14.22 -3.70
N TYR A 118 10.10 13.98 -4.81
CA TYR A 118 10.28 12.75 -5.58
C TYR A 118 11.65 12.73 -6.26
N LYS A 119 12.27 11.55 -6.29
CA LYS A 119 13.55 11.30 -6.92
C LYS A 119 13.35 10.67 -8.30
N ALA A 120 14.38 10.75 -9.14
CA ALA A 120 14.47 9.94 -10.34
C ALA A 120 14.46 8.45 -9.96
N GLY A 121 13.44 7.73 -10.42
CA GLY A 121 13.23 6.32 -10.15
C GLY A 121 12.94 5.57 -11.44
N GLN A 122 13.08 4.25 -11.38
CA GLN A 122 12.99 3.42 -12.56
C GLN A 122 11.57 3.41 -13.14
N SER A 123 11.47 3.54 -14.46
CA SER A 123 10.23 3.54 -15.23
C SER A 123 10.42 2.84 -16.56
N TYR A 124 9.35 2.25 -17.09
CA TYR A 124 9.42 1.46 -18.32
C TYR A 124 8.89 2.29 -19.51
N ILE A 125 9.72 2.47 -20.53
CA ILE A 125 9.32 2.99 -21.84
C ILE A 125 9.60 1.91 -22.89
N GLY A 126 8.56 1.20 -23.32
CA GLY A 126 8.72 0.03 -24.19
C GLY A 126 9.54 -1.05 -23.50
N SER A 127 10.52 -1.66 -24.19
CA SER A 127 11.43 -2.64 -23.59
C SER A 127 12.62 -2.02 -22.86
N GLU A 128 12.69 -0.68 -22.79
CA GLU A 128 13.78 0.03 -22.14
C GLU A 128 13.35 0.61 -20.80
N THR A 129 14.31 0.56 -19.89
CA THR A 129 14.15 1.08 -18.54
C THR A 129 14.81 2.44 -18.48
N THR A 130 14.02 3.49 -18.26
CA THR A 130 14.49 4.87 -18.11
C THR A 130 14.19 5.36 -16.71
N ASP A 131 14.95 6.33 -16.23
CA ASP A 131 14.60 7.01 -15.00
C ASP A 131 13.57 8.11 -15.29
N THR A 132 12.45 8.12 -14.56
CA THR A 132 11.51 9.23 -14.51
C THR A 132 11.36 9.70 -13.08
N VAL A 133 11.21 11.01 -12.87
CA VAL A 133 10.89 11.55 -11.54
C VAL A 133 9.57 10.93 -11.06
N GLY A 134 9.55 10.46 -9.81
CA GLY A 134 8.39 9.76 -9.25
C GLY A 134 8.26 8.29 -9.66
N GLY A 135 9.29 7.68 -10.24
CA GLY A 135 9.30 6.23 -10.49
C GLY A 135 8.91 5.44 -9.23
N GLY A 136 7.97 4.50 -9.36
CA GLY A 136 7.43 3.70 -8.27
C GLY A 136 5.98 4.00 -7.85
N VAL A 137 5.45 5.20 -8.11
CA VAL A 137 4.09 5.60 -7.64
C VAL A 137 2.93 4.76 -8.19
N CYS A 138 3.13 4.02 -9.29
CA CYS A 138 2.16 3.04 -9.79
C CYS A 138 1.94 1.86 -8.83
N LYS A 139 2.90 1.56 -7.94
CA LYS A 139 2.74 0.56 -6.88
C LYS A 139 1.71 1.02 -5.84
N VAL A 140 1.64 2.32 -5.56
CA VAL A 140 0.57 2.90 -4.72
C VAL A 140 -0.78 2.73 -5.39
N ALA A 141 -0.88 3.02 -6.69
CA ALA A 141 -2.13 2.85 -7.45
C ALA A 141 -2.59 1.39 -7.46
N THR A 142 -1.66 0.46 -7.68
CA THR A 142 -1.94 -0.98 -7.65
C THR A 142 -2.38 -1.46 -6.26
N THR A 143 -1.72 -0.99 -5.20
CA THR A 143 -2.05 -1.40 -3.83
C THR A 143 -3.41 -0.84 -3.41
N LEU A 144 -3.69 0.44 -3.70
CA LEU A 144 -4.99 1.06 -3.52
C LEU A 144 -6.07 0.32 -4.32
N TYR A 145 -5.81 -0.01 -5.59
CA TYR A 145 -6.75 -0.75 -6.43
C TYR A 145 -7.19 -2.06 -5.80
N ASN A 146 -6.23 -2.88 -5.35
CA ASN A 146 -6.55 -4.14 -4.71
C ASN A 146 -7.26 -3.93 -3.37
N ALA A 147 -6.78 -3.02 -2.51
CA ALA A 147 -7.44 -2.72 -1.24
C ALA A 147 -8.89 -2.23 -1.44
N SER A 148 -9.14 -1.38 -2.44
CA SER A 148 -10.48 -0.90 -2.81
C SER A 148 -11.36 -2.02 -3.35
N VAL A 149 -10.83 -2.92 -4.17
CA VAL A 149 -11.58 -4.07 -4.70
C VAL A 149 -11.95 -5.05 -3.58
N TYR A 150 -11.01 -5.42 -2.70
CA TYR A 150 -11.30 -6.26 -1.54
C TYR A 150 -12.24 -5.58 -0.54
N SER A 151 -12.28 -4.25 -0.51
CA SER A 151 -13.26 -3.46 0.25
C SER A 151 -14.62 -3.33 -0.44
N ASN A 152 -14.80 -3.98 -1.60
CA ASN A 152 -16.00 -3.89 -2.44
C ASN A 152 -16.41 -2.45 -2.82
N LEU A 153 -15.42 -1.59 -3.05
CA LEU A 153 -15.64 -0.21 -3.48
C LEU A 153 -15.87 -0.11 -4.99
N GLU A 154 -16.54 0.95 -5.40
CA GLU A 154 -16.72 1.30 -6.80
C GLU A 154 -15.43 1.87 -7.38
N ILE A 155 -14.91 1.23 -8.43
CA ILE A 155 -13.73 1.70 -9.15
C ILE A 155 -14.21 2.64 -10.25
N VAL A 156 -13.85 3.92 -10.12
CA VAL A 156 -14.29 5.00 -11.02
C VAL A 156 -13.34 5.10 -12.22
N GLU A 157 -12.04 4.96 -11.97
CA GLU A 157 -11.01 5.05 -13.02
C GLU A 157 -9.88 4.09 -12.70
N ARG A 158 -9.50 3.27 -13.69
CA ARG A 158 -8.36 2.36 -13.61
C ARG A 158 -7.81 2.10 -15.01
N TYR A 159 -6.49 2.10 -15.11
CA TYR A 159 -5.74 1.68 -16.31
C TYR A 159 -4.77 0.56 -15.94
N ASN A 160 -4.67 -0.48 -16.77
CA ASN A 160 -3.55 -1.42 -16.68
C ASN A 160 -2.26 -0.81 -17.25
N HIS A 161 -1.12 -1.35 -16.80
CA HIS A 161 0.17 -1.11 -17.41
C HIS A 161 0.19 -1.62 -18.85
N PHE A 162 0.98 -0.96 -19.69
CA PHE A 162 1.18 -1.34 -21.09
C PHE A 162 1.85 -2.72 -21.23
N MET A 163 2.77 -3.03 -20.31
CA MET A 163 3.43 -4.33 -20.17
C MET A 163 3.05 -4.95 -18.82
N PRO A 164 3.15 -6.27 -18.66
CA PRO A 164 2.90 -6.88 -17.36
C PRO A 164 3.91 -6.37 -16.31
N VAL A 165 3.49 -6.35 -15.06
CA VAL A 165 4.34 -6.03 -13.90
C VAL A 165 4.57 -7.28 -13.06
N SER A 166 5.75 -7.42 -12.47
CA SER A 166 6.15 -8.62 -11.73
C SER A 166 5.53 -8.74 -10.34
N TYR A 167 5.00 -7.64 -9.79
CA TYR A 167 4.57 -7.56 -8.40
C TYR A 167 3.07 -7.86 -8.18
N VAL A 168 2.26 -8.08 -9.23
CA VAL A 168 0.86 -8.53 -9.08
C VAL A 168 0.42 -9.42 -10.26
N PRO A 169 -0.61 -10.28 -10.08
CA PRO A 169 -1.20 -11.04 -11.19
C PRO A 169 -1.76 -10.15 -12.30
N TYR A 170 -1.87 -10.70 -13.52
CA TYR A 170 -2.49 -10.01 -14.64
C TYR A 170 -3.93 -9.59 -14.32
N GLY A 171 -4.25 -8.33 -14.55
CA GLY A 171 -5.58 -7.76 -14.32
C GLY A 171 -5.74 -7.12 -12.95
N GLN A 172 -4.79 -7.30 -12.04
CA GLN A 172 -4.82 -6.74 -10.68
C GLN A 172 -3.94 -5.50 -10.52
N ASP A 173 -3.28 -5.02 -11.58
CA ASP A 173 -2.45 -3.82 -11.53
C ASP A 173 -3.25 -2.55 -11.80
N ALA A 174 -2.73 -1.41 -11.37
CA ALA A 174 -3.21 -0.09 -11.80
C ALA A 174 -2.01 0.83 -12.03
N THR A 175 -2.08 1.65 -13.08
CA THR A 175 -1.03 2.59 -13.47
C THR A 175 -1.54 4.03 -13.45
N VAL A 176 -0.65 4.96 -13.14
CA VAL A 176 -0.95 6.40 -13.09
C VAL A 176 0.11 7.19 -13.87
N SER A 177 -0.31 8.35 -14.37
CA SER A 177 0.56 9.36 -14.96
C SER A 177 -0.13 10.69 -14.72
N TYR A 178 0.52 11.58 -13.96
CA TYR A 178 -0.08 12.87 -13.62
C TYR A 178 -0.49 13.63 -14.90
N GLY A 179 -1.72 14.15 -14.91
CA GLY A 179 -2.30 14.85 -16.06
C GLY A 179 -2.86 13.96 -17.19
N SER A 180 -2.73 12.63 -17.13
CA SER A 180 -3.25 11.74 -18.19
C SER A 180 -3.95 10.46 -17.72
N LYS A 181 -3.42 9.75 -16.71
CA LYS A 181 -3.99 8.51 -16.17
C LYS A 181 -4.08 8.60 -14.65
N ASP A 182 -5.21 8.28 -14.09
CA ASP A 182 -5.41 8.26 -12.64
C ASP A 182 -5.94 6.90 -12.15
N PHE A 183 -5.82 6.69 -10.85
CA PHE A 183 -6.57 5.66 -10.15
C PHE A 183 -7.57 6.34 -9.22
N LYS A 184 -8.85 6.01 -9.42
CA LYS A 184 -9.96 6.58 -8.64
C LYS A 184 -10.92 5.52 -8.17
N PHE A 185 -11.35 5.64 -6.93
CA PHE A 185 -12.45 4.85 -6.38
C PHE A 185 -13.41 5.77 -5.62
N LYS A 186 -14.67 5.38 -5.60
CA LYS A 186 -15.71 6.09 -4.87
C LYS A 186 -15.95 5.41 -3.54
N ASN A 187 -16.09 6.20 -2.47
CA ASN A 187 -16.71 5.71 -1.25
C ASN A 187 -18.23 5.59 -1.50
N ASN A 188 -18.66 4.42 -1.95
CA ASN A 188 -20.07 4.08 -2.15
C ASN A 188 -20.73 3.49 -0.89
N THR A 189 -20.17 3.75 0.30
CA THR A 189 -20.74 3.37 1.60
C THR A 189 -21.45 4.57 2.24
N GLU A 190 -22.18 4.33 3.33
CA GLU A 190 -22.88 5.37 4.10
C GLU A 190 -22.01 5.96 5.23
N PHE A 191 -20.73 5.60 5.30
CA PHE A 191 -19.81 6.04 6.34
C PHE A 191 -18.44 6.48 5.78
N PRO A 192 -17.65 7.27 6.53
CA PRO A 192 -16.32 7.66 6.10
C PRO A 192 -15.39 6.46 5.94
N ILE A 193 -14.50 6.50 4.95
CA ILE A 193 -13.42 5.54 4.77
C ILE A 193 -12.10 6.22 5.08
N PHE A 194 -11.28 5.58 5.90
CA PHE A 194 -9.98 6.08 6.33
C PHE A 194 -8.85 5.25 5.70
N ILE A 195 -7.92 5.93 5.02
CA ILE A 195 -6.73 5.32 4.42
C ILE A 195 -5.59 5.40 5.43
N TRP A 196 -4.92 4.27 5.63
CA TRP A 196 -3.59 4.25 6.24
C TRP A 196 -2.62 3.49 5.35
N ALA A 197 -1.37 3.96 5.31
CA ALA A 197 -0.35 3.41 4.44
C ALA A 197 1.04 3.56 5.05
N GLU A 198 1.90 2.57 4.81
CA GLU A 198 3.29 2.58 5.27
C GLU A 198 4.17 1.77 4.32
N GLY A 199 5.35 2.29 4.02
CA GLY A 199 6.40 1.57 3.32
C GLY A 199 7.44 1.05 4.31
N ILE A 200 7.76 -0.25 4.25
CA ILE A 200 8.77 -0.88 5.10
C ILE A 200 9.67 -1.75 4.24
N GLY A 201 10.90 -1.30 4.03
CA GLY A 201 11.81 -1.92 3.07
C GLY A 201 11.15 -2.03 1.69
N ASN A 202 11.16 -3.23 1.13
CA ASN A 202 10.59 -3.52 -0.18
C ASN A 202 9.08 -3.82 -0.19
N ARG A 203 8.35 -3.42 0.86
CA ARG A 203 6.93 -3.69 1.03
C ARG A 203 6.15 -2.40 1.20
N LEU A 204 5.04 -2.29 0.47
CA LEU A 204 4.06 -1.22 0.59
C LEU A 204 2.76 -1.78 1.15
N TYR A 205 2.40 -1.35 2.36
CA TYR A 205 1.14 -1.70 3.00
C TYR A 205 0.16 -0.55 2.81
N ILE A 206 -1.06 -0.84 2.35
CA ILE A 206 -2.18 0.10 2.37
C ILE A 206 -3.43 -0.61 2.88
N SER A 207 -4.15 0.06 3.76
CA SER A 207 -5.41 -0.40 4.34
C SER A 207 -6.51 0.64 4.20
N LEU A 208 -7.74 0.15 4.02
CA LEU A 208 -8.96 0.93 4.11
C LEU A 208 -9.72 0.52 5.36
N TYR A 209 -10.07 1.49 6.19
CA TYR A 209 -10.86 1.32 7.40
C TYR A 209 -12.21 2.01 7.28
N GLY A 210 -13.25 1.39 7.82
CA GLY A 210 -14.63 1.89 7.82
C GLY A 210 -15.37 1.48 9.08
N LYS A 211 -16.71 1.43 9.01
CA LYS A 211 -17.57 1.02 10.14
C LYS A 211 -17.99 -0.44 10.09
N GLU A 212 -18.01 -1.04 8.91
CA GLU A 212 -18.55 -2.37 8.67
C GLU A 212 -17.58 -3.22 7.85
N LYS A 213 -17.67 -4.55 8.01
CA LYS A 213 -16.90 -5.48 7.20
C LYS A 213 -17.48 -5.55 5.79
N PRO A 214 -16.66 -5.46 4.73
CA PRO A 214 -17.13 -5.68 3.38
C PRO A 214 -17.51 -7.16 3.17
N PRO A 215 -18.28 -7.47 2.11
CA PRO A 215 -18.45 -8.86 1.68
C PRO A 215 -17.09 -9.48 1.29
N SER A 216 -17.00 -10.80 1.31
CA SER A 216 -15.80 -11.51 0.86
C SER A 216 -15.63 -11.34 -0.65
N VAL A 217 -14.40 -11.12 -1.11
CA VAL A 217 -14.08 -10.88 -2.52
C VAL A 217 -12.99 -11.86 -2.96
N GLU A 218 -13.25 -12.58 -4.06
CA GLU A 218 -12.29 -13.49 -4.69
C GLU A 218 -12.03 -13.06 -6.14
N TRP A 219 -10.76 -12.87 -6.49
CA TRP A 219 -10.35 -12.59 -7.86
C TRP A 219 -10.39 -13.81 -8.74
N ASN A 220 -10.86 -13.62 -9.97
CA ASN A 220 -10.90 -14.63 -11.01
C ASN A 220 -10.37 -14.05 -12.32
N HIS A 221 -9.60 -14.85 -13.04
CA HIS A 221 -8.95 -14.43 -14.29
C HIS A 221 -9.09 -15.50 -15.36
N LYS A 222 -9.34 -15.06 -16.59
CA LYS A 222 -9.31 -15.89 -17.79
C LYS A 222 -8.37 -15.27 -18.81
N ILE A 223 -7.30 -15.99 -19.13
CA ILE A 223 -6.36 -15.58 -20.18
C ILE A 223 -6.99 -15.89 -21.52
N LEU A 224 -7.21 -14.84 -22.31
CA LEU A 224 -7.80 -14.90 -23.64
C LEU A 224 -6.74 -15.13 -24.71
N ASN A 225 -5.55 -14.56 -24.52
CA ASN A 225 -4.40 -14.69 -25.42
C ASN A 225 -3.09 -14.50 -24.66
N ARG A 226 -1.99 -15.08 -25.17
CA ARG A 226 -0.62 -14.87 -24.69
C ARG A 226 0.29 -14.47 -25.85
N ILE A 227 1.26 -13.60 -25.58
CA ILE A 227 2.25 -13.14 -26.54
C ILE A 227 3.63 -13.42 -25.95
N GLN A 228 4.43 -14.24 -26.63
CA GLN A 228 5.76 -14.62 -26.15
C GLN A 228 6.70 -13.41 -26.04
N ALA A 229 7.52 -13.40 -24.99
CA ALA A 229 8.58 -12.41 -24.82
C ALA A 229 9.71 -12.64 -25.82
N SER A 230 10.15 -11.56 -26.49
CA SER A 230 11.30 -11.62 -27.40
C SER A 230 12.61 -11.49 -26.62
N LYS A 231 13.75 -11.83 -27.24
CA LYS A 231 15.09 -11.57 -26.68
C LYS A 231 15.74 -10.40 -27.42
N VAL A 232 16.16 -9.39 -26.68
CA VAL A 232 16.97 -8.27 -27.18
C VAL A 232 18.41 -8.48 -26.74
N TYR A 233 19.34 -8.49 -27.69
CA TYR A 233 20.77 -8.69 -27.41
C TYR A 233 21.52 -7.37 -27.32
N LYS A 234 22.28 -7.16 -26.23
CA LYS A 234 23.20 -6.02 -26.05
C LYS A 234 24.65 -6.52 -25.99
N THR A 235 25.57 -5.84 -26.66
CA THR A 235 26.99 -6.23 -26.62
C THR A 235 27.60 -5.85 -25.27
N ASN A 236 28.26 -6.78 -24.60
CA ASN A 236 29.02 -6.52 -23.37
C ASN A 236 30.46 -7.08 -23.51
N PRO A 237 31.47 -6.23 -23.73
CA PRO A 237 32.85 -6.68 -23.91
C PRO A 237 33.50 -7.23 -22.64
N ASN A 238 32.88 -7.06 -21.46
CA ASN A 238 33.38 -7.59 -20.20
C ASN A 238 33.02 -9.07 -19.98
N LEU A 239 32.13 -9.64 -20.80
CA LEU A 239 31.84 -11.08 -20.79
C LEU A 239 32.91 -11.84 -21.57
N ALA A 240 33.13 -13.12 -21.25
CA ALA A 240 34.00 -13.95 -22.06
C ALA A 240 33.46 -14.09 -23.49
N LYS A 241 34.33 -14.27 -24.48
CA LYS A 241 33.90 -14.44 -25.87
C LYS A 241 32.98 -15.66 -26.00
N GLY A 242 31.78 -15.46 -26.55
CA GLY A 242 30.72 -16.46 -26.64
C GLY A 242 29.83 -16.60 -25.40
N GLU A 243 30.11 -15.91 -24.29
CA GLU A 243 29.27 -15.88 -23.10
C GLU A 243 28.04 -15.00 -23.33
N GLU A 244 26.88 -15.48 -22.88
CA GLU A 244 25.64 -14.73 -22.80
C GLU A 244 25.16 -14.66 -21.34
N ARG A 245 24.60 -13.52 -20.93
CA ARG A 245 24.03 -13.31 -19.59
C ARG A 245 22.70 -12.59 -19.69
N VAL A 246 21.64 -13.16 -19.11
CA VAL A 246 20.36 -12.46 -18.99
C VAL A 246 20.50 -11.37 -17.93
N ARG A 247 20.29 -10.12 -18.33
CA ARG A 247 20.30 -8.95 -17.45
C ARG A 247 18.90 -8.61 -16.94
N VAL A 248 17.90 -8.75 -17.79
CA VAL A 248 16.49 -8.51 -17.45
C VAL A 248 15.68 -9.69 -17.96
N GLU A 249 14.95 -10.33 -17.06
CA GLU A 249 14.03 -11.39 -17.43
C GLU A 249 12.76 -10.76 -18.01
N GLY A 250 12.40 -11.17 -19.23
CA GLY A 250 11.19 -10.72 -19.91
C GLY A 250 9.93 -11.32 -19.29
N MET A 251 8.78 -10.82 -19.73
CA MET A 251 7.47 -11.29 -19.30
C MET A 251 6.55 -11.41 -20.50
N GLU A 252 5.81 -12.52 -20.59
CA GLU A 252 4.84 -12.73 -21.66
C GLU A 252 3.74 -11.65 -21.61
N GLY A 253 3.39 -11.11 -22.78
CA GLY A 253 2.19 -10.31 -22.93
C GLY A 253 0.95 -11.18 -22.81
N ALA A 254 -0.19 -10.59 -22.49
CA ALA A 254 -1.45 -11.30 -22.42
C ALA A 254 -2.66 -10.38 -22.57
N SER A 255 -3.77 -10.95 -23.06
CA SER A 255 -5.10 -10.35 -22.88
C SER A 255 -5.82 -11.16 -21.81
N VAL A 256 -6.28 -10.51 -20.74
CA VAL A 256 -6.86 -11.18 -19.58
C VAL A 256 -8.21 -10.55 -19.23
N GLU A 257 -9.26 -11.36 -19.27
CA GLU A 257 -10.56 -11.02 -18.71
C GLU A 257 -10.54 -11.28 -17.20
N SER A 258 -10.99 -10.33 -16.41
CA SER A 258 -11.03 -10.45 -14.94
C SER A 258 -12.41 -10.17 -14.39
N TRP A 259 -12.77 -10.87 -13.32
CA TRP A 259 -13.97 -10.61 -12.55
C TRP A 259 -13.70 -10.93 -11.07
N VAL A 260 -14.54 -10.39 -10.19
CA VAL A 260 -14.52 -10.78 -8.78
C VAL A 260 -15.82 -11.48 -8.40
N THR A 261 -15.70 -12.54 -7.61
CA THR A 261 -16.82 -13.20 -6.95
C THR A 261 -17.00 -12.57 -5.58
N ILE A 262 -18.13 -11.90 -5.38
CA ILE A 262 -18.49 -11.23 -4.13
C ILE A 262 -19.45 -12.13 -3.37
N THR A 263 -19.12 -12.49 -2.13
CA THR A 263 -19.96 -13.30 -1.24
C THR A 263 -20.43 -12.46 -0.06
N ASN A 264 -21.73 -12.20 0.00
CA ASN A 264 -22.36 -11.46 1.09
C ASN A 264 -22.44 -12.31 2.38
N SER A 265 -22.76 -11.66 3.50
CA SER A 265 -22.91 -12.31 4.81
C SER A 265 -24.02 -13.38 4.84
N ASP A 266 -25.01 -13.30 3.95
CA ASP A 266 -26.07 -14.30 3.78
C ASP A 266 -25.65 -15.49 2.90
N GLY A 267 -24.39 -15.54 2.46
CA GLY A 267 -23.83 -16.57 1.59
C GLY A 267 -24.18 -16.41 0.11
N LYS A 268 -24.96 -15.39 -0.29
CA LYS A 268 -25.25 -15.17 -1.71
C LYS A 268 -24.03 -14.61 -2.42
N THR A 269 -23.77 -15.15 -3.61
CA THR A 269 -22.65 -14.77 -4.45
C THR A 269 -23.10 -13.95 -5.65
N LYS A 270 -22.30 -12.95 -6.05
CA LYS A 270 -22.45 -12.20 -7.30
C LYS A 270 -21.10 -12.04 -7.99
N ALA A 271 -21.04 -12.30 -9.29
CA ALA A 271 -19.88 -11.94 -10.10
C ALA A 271 -19.96 -10.47 -10.53
N LYS A 272 -18.86 -9.72 -10.37
CA LYS A 272 -18.68 -8.35 -10.86
C LYS A 272 -17.56 -8.37 -11.89
N HIS A 273 -17.89 -8.07 -13.14
CA HIS A 273 -16.90 -7.98 -14.23
C HIS A 273 -15.98 -6.77 -14.01
N MET A 274 -14.68 -6.99 -14.17
CA MET A 274 -13.64 -5.97 -13.97
C MET A 274 -12.99 -5.53 -15.29
N GLY A 275 -13.49 -6.03 -16.43
CA GLY A 275 -13.00 -5.70 -17.76
C GLY A 275 -11.92 -6.66 -18.29
N ILE A 276 -11.37 -6.27 -19.45
CA ILE A 276 -10.26 -6.97 -20.10
C ILE A 276 -9.03 -6.05 -20.02
N SER A 277 -7.93 -6.59 -19.52
CA SER A 277 -6.62 -5.91 -19.56
C SER A 277 -5.77 -6.50 -20.67
N GLN A 278 -5.02 -5.63 -21.37
CA GLN A 278 -4.14 -6.03 -22.47
C GLN A 278 -2.70 -5.59 -22.18
N TYR A 279 -1.78 -6.55 -22.19
CA TYR A 279 -0.37 -6.35 -21.93
C TYR A 279 0.46 -6.77 -23.14
N TRP A 280 1.36 -5.90 -23.57
CA TRP A 280 2.42 -6.24 -24.50
C TRP A 280 3.56 -6.97 -23.78
N PRO A 281 4.25 -7.91 -24.45
CA PRO A 281 5.35 -8.63 -23.82
C PRO A 281 6.51 -7.69 -23.49
N MET A 282 7.10 -7.90 -22.32
CA MET A 282 8.39 -7.31 -21.95
C MET A 282 9.49 -8.25 -22.45
N SER A 283 10.42 -7.72 -23.25
CA SER A 283 11.50 -8.55 -23.82
C SER A 283 12.56 -8.89 -22.77
N HIS A 284 13.17 -10.07 -22.88
CA HIS A 284 14.39 -10.38 -22.14
C HIS A 284 15.54 -9.53 -22.69
N VAL A 285 16.38 -9.00 -21.80
CA VAL A 285 17.62 -8.32 -22.19
C VAL A 285 18.78 -9.27 -21.94
N VAL A 286 19.44 -9.70 -23.01
CA VAL A 286 20.58 -10.62 -22.96
C VAL A 286 21.85 -9.89 -23.36
N GLU A 287 22.82 -9.81 -22.47
CA GLU A 287 24.15 -9.32 -22.78
C GLU A 287 24.99 -10.44 -23.40
N ARG A 288 25.80 -10.13 -24.41
CA ARG A 288 26.71 -11.11 -25.03
C ARG A 288 28.01 -10.48 -25.52
N ASN A 289 29.09 -11.25 -25.52
CA ASN A 289 30.32 -10.90 -26.22
C ASN A 289 30.52 -11.83 -27.43
N LYS A 290 30.61 -11.26 -28.64
CA LYS A 290 30.71 -12.04 -29.89
C LYS A 290 32.16 -12.33 -30.28
#